data_AF-A0AA43MC89-F1
#
_entry.id   AF-A0AA43MC89-F1
#
_cell.length_a   1.000
_cell.length_b   1.000
_cell.length_c   1.000
_cell.angle_alpha   90.00
_cell.angle_beta   90.00
_cell.angle_gamma   90.00
#
_symmetry.space_group_name_H-M   'P 1'
#
loop_
_entity.id
_entity.type
_entity.pdbx_description
1 polymer ?
#
loop_
_entity_poly.entity_id
_entity_poly.type
_entity_poly.pdbx_seq_one_letter_code
_entity_poly.pdbx_strand_id
1 'polypeptide(L)'
;MAVSELATGRGKGGSKSTAIGALLASAFLSLMSIDAVAADEPFPAEGGIAINNGNVYVNSGVVSFSTSVGLNMISSSGAGGSNIINTGTVIGTKGLYINPTEGGSSGTISSIDSIANIGGTIASTGSNPAIEINNATLTGSVSNTGLIQTQSAAGIALYVVNSNIITNITNTPGAIIGGAITNNVGSSISGISYGINAGNSTIAGSISNAGMIQATSTTLGIPGVGISLVNSTLSESIINTADATIVGGSRGVAIALEGSTIGGGIANAGAITAGNTGIAVSNSGLIVGNISNSGLIQGSGGSGFGVALGSSSLGGSIVNAAGGTISGGATNGVGVRLNASTIAGSITNAGTIAARTGIYIDATSAIQNGITNTGLISASGSVAINNAGTISAAGQALAVSSGTVIGGISNAGLIQASTSSGLYISSSSVGGSLTNAS
;
A
#
# COMPACT_ATOMS: atom_id res chain seq x y z
N MET A 1 12.07 -35.74 -11.34
CA MET A 1 11.87 -36.49 -10.07
C MET A 1 12.82 -36.02 -8.97
N ALA A 2 14.14 -36.25 -9.04
CA ALA A 2 15.06 -35.84 -7.95
C ALA A 2 15.10 -34.32 -7.69
N VAL A 3 15.04 -33.50 -8.74
CA VAL A 3 15.02 -32.03 -8.64
C VAL A 3 13.71 -31.50 -8.07
N SER A 4 12.56 -32.11 -8.43
CA SER A 4 11.27 -31.74 -7.85
C SER A 4 11.17 -32.17 -6.38
N GLU A 5 11.70 -33.34 -6.02
CA GLU A 5 11.82 -33.77 -4.63
C GLU A 5 12.71 -32.83 -3.79
N LEU A 6 13.84 -32.38 -4.36
CA LEU A 6 14.74 -31.41 -3.72
C LEU A 6 14.03 -30.06 -3.50
N ALA A 7 13.29 -29.57 -4.49
CA ALA A 7 12.53 -28.32 -4.41
C ALA A 7 11.37 -28.39 -3.39
N THR A 8 10.77 -29.57 -3.18
CA THR A 8 9.71 -29.78 -2.18
C THR A 8 10.22 -29.88 -0.72
N GLY A 9 11.53 -29.89 -0.50
CA GLY A 9 12.11 -29.77 0.85
C GLY A 9 11.80 -30.92 1.82
N ARG A 10 11.47 -32.13 1.34
CA ARG A 10 11.11 -33.28 2.20
C ARG A 10 12.33 -33.86 2.92
N GLY A 11 12.80 -33.20 3.98
CA GLY A 11 13.66 -33.79 5.00
C GLY A 11 12.88 -34.74 5.92
N LYS A 12 13.54 -35.78 6.45
CA LYS A 12 12.97 -36.85 7.31
C LYS A 12 12.39 -36.40 8.67
N GLY A 13 12.21 -35.11 8.88
CA GLY A 13 11.52 -34.51 10.02
C GLY A 13 10.94 -33.19 9.54
N GLY A 14 9.61 -33.07 9.59
CA GLY A 14 8.87 -31.94 9.07
C GLY A 14 9.45 -30.61 9.56
N SER A 15 9.41 -29.60 8.68
CA SER A 15 9.90 -28.21 8.88
C SER A 15 11.36 -27.94 8.44
N LYS A 16 11.73 -28.27 7.19
CA LYS A 16 12.88 -27.63 6.54
C LYS A 16 12.43 -26.86 5.29
N SER A 17 12.87 -25.60 5.25
CA SER A 17 12.47 -24.52 4.32
C SER A 17 12.42 -24.96 2.86
N THR A 18 11.22 -24.91 2.26
CA THR A 18 10.99 -24.99 0.82
C THR A 18 11.86 -24.00 0.05
N ALA A 19 12.19 -22.83 0.62
CA ALA A 19 13.08 -21.84 -0.01
C ALA A 19 14.54 -22.31 -0.10
N ILE A 20 15.06 -23.09 0.86
CA ILE A 20 16.42 -23.65 0.79
C ILE A 20 16.48 -24.79 -0.24
N GLY A 21 15.47 -25.67 -0.23
CA GLY A 21 15.34 -26.73 -1.24
C GLY A 21 15.22 -26.16 -2.65
N ALA A 22 14.45 -25.08 -2.81
CA ALA A 22 14.30 -24.31 -4.03
C ALA A 22 15.60 -23.69 -4.53
N LEU A 23 16.36 -23.02 -3.65
CA LEU A 23 17.64 -22.40 -4.00
C LEU A 23 18.69 -23.44 -4.41
N LEU A 24 18.68 -24.60 -3.74
CA LEU A 24 19.54 -25.72 -4.11
C LEU A 24 19.12 -26.31 -5.46
N ALA A 25 17.82 -26.50 -5.70
CA ALA A 25 17.31 -26.97 -6.98
C ALA A 25 17.69 -25.99 -8.12
N SER A 26 17.45 -24.69 -7.97
CA SER A 26 17.82 -23.70 -8.99
C SER A 26 19.32 -23.64 -9.26
N ALA A 27 20.15 -23.76 -8.21
CA ALA A 27 21.61 -23.85 -8.37
C ALA A 27 22.01 -25.10 -9.18
N PHE A 28 21.37 -26.24 -8.91
CA PHE A 28 21.58 -27.49 -9.67
C PHE A 28 21.16 -27.38 -11.14
N LEU A 29 19.99 -26.78 -11.44
CA LEU A 29 19.56 -26.57 -12.82
C LEU A 29 20.52 -25.63 -13.58
N SER A 30 20.95 -24.54 -12.93
CA SER A 30 21.91 -23.58 -13.51
C SER A 30 23.26 -24.24 -13.82
N LEU A 31 23.80 -25.06 -12.90
CA LEU A 31 25.04 -25.82 -13.11
C LEU A 31 24.94 -26.80 -14.28
N MET A 32 23.73 -27.31 -14.55
CA MET A 32 23.48 -28.28 -15.63
C MET A 32 23.02 -27.63 -16.94
N SER A 33 22.93 -26.29 -17.02
CA SER A 33 22.39 -25.57 -18.19
C SER A 33 20.97 -26.02 -18.59
N ILE A 34 20.14 -26.35 -17.60
CA ILE A 34 18.73 -26.68 -17.82
C ILE A 34 17.90 -25.42 -17.55
N ASP A 35 17.17 -24.95 -18.55
CA ASP A 35 16.45 -23.67 -18.47
C ASP A 35 15.24 -23.75 -17.53
N ALA A 36 14.41 -24.77 -17.68
CA ALA A 36 13.23 -24.99 -16.83
C ALA A 36 12.87 -26.47 -16.73
N VAL A 37 12.20 -26.84 -15.63
CA VAL A 37 11.53 -28.15 -15.49
C VAL A 37 10.09 -27.91 -15.06
N ALA A 38 9.15 -28.35 -15.90
CA ALA A 38 7.73 -28.46 -15.60
C ALA A 38 7.33 -29.93 -15.48
N ALA A 39 6.31 -30.22 -14.69
CA ALA A 39 5.78 -31.58 -14.54
C ALA A 39 4.65 -31.90 -15.54
N ASP A 40 4.23 -30.96 -16.39
CA ASP A 40 3.16 -31.18 -17.37
C ASP A 40 3.34 -30.38 -18.68
N GLU A 41 2.73 -30.92 -19.74
CA GLU A 41 2.72 -30.51 -21.15
C GLU A 41 1.90 -29.22 -21.42
N PRO A 42 2.11 -28.51 -22.55
CA PRO A 42 1.38 -27.30 -22.91
C PRO A 42 -0.13 -27.57 -23.15
N PHE A 43 -1.00 -26.80 -22.47
CA PHE A 43 -2.46 -26.84 -22.69
C PHE A 43 -2.95 -25.67 -23.58
N PRO A 44 -4.07 -25.83 -24.32
CA PRO A 44 -4.33 -25.04 -25.54
C PRO A 44 -5.07 -23.71 -25.36
N ALA A 45 -5.52 -23.33 -24.15
CA ALA A 45 -6.45 -22.20 -24.01
C ALA A 45 -5.78 -20.82 -24.17
N GLU A 46 -4.57 -20.61 -23.63
CA GLU A 46 -3.77 -19.39 -23.84
C GLU A 46 -2.28 -19.65 -24.21
N GLY A 47 -1.89 -20.91 -24.45
CA GLY A 47 -0.63 -21.28 -25.12
C GLY A 47 0.68 -21.11 -24.33
N GLY A 48 0.65 -21.09 -22.99
CA GLY A 48 1.84 -21.01 -22.11
C GLY A 48 2.17 -22.32 -21.38
N ILE A 49 3.18 -22.30 -20.50
CA ILE A 49 3.51 -23.47 -19.64
C ILE A 49 2.42 -23.64 -18.58
N ALA A 50 1.68 -24.75 -18.63
CA ALA A 50 0.62 -25.05 -17.67
C ALA A 50 1.21 -25.57 -16.34
N ILE A 51 0.72 -25.04 -15.22
CA ILE A 51 1.13 -25.48 -13.87
C ILE A 51 -0.10 -25.94 -13.10
N ASN A 52 -0.21 -27.27 -12.97
CA ASN A 52 -1.30 -27.96 -12.26
C ASN A 52 -0.98 -28.18 -10.76
N ASN A 53 -1.99 -28.61 -9.98
CA ASN A 53 -1.89 -28.80 -8.53
C ASN A 53 -0.82 -29.82 -8.10
N GLY A 54 -0.05 -29.49 -7.07
CA GLY A 54 1.00 -30.34 -6.50
C GLY A 54 2.33 -30.33 -7.26
N ASN A 55 2.41 -29.55 -8.35
CA ASN A 55 3.62 -29.43 -9.15
C ASN A 55 4.46 -28.23 -8.72
N VAL A 56 5.79 -28.41 -8.70
CA VAL A 56 6.75 -27.33 -8.48
C VAL A 56 7.37 -26.99 -9.82
N TYR A 57 7.21 -25.74 -10.25
CA TYR A 57 7.89 -25.20 -11.41
C TYR A 57 9.15 -24.47 -10.98
N VAL A 58 10.30 -24.83 -11.57
CA VAL A 58 11.58 -24.15 -11.33
C VAL A 58 12.13 -23.65 -12.66
N ASN A 59 12.34 -22.34 -12.78
CA ASN A 59 13.02 -21.71 -13.92
C ASN A 59 14.32 -21.05 -13.46
N SER A 60 15.41 -21.36 -14.16
CA SER A 60 16.72 -20.70 -14.00
C SER A 60 17.26 -20.09 -15.30
N GLY A 61 16.59 -20.32 -16.44
CA GLY A 61 16.98 -19.85 -17.77
C GLY A 61 16.02 -18.78 -18.33
N VAL A 62 15.94 -18.66 -19.66
CA VAL A 62 15.01 -17.73 -20.33
C VAL A 62 13.84 -18.50 -20.94
N VAL A 63 12.63 -18.21 -20.47
CA VAL A 63 11.36 -18.67 -21.03
C VAL A 63 10.68 -17.45 -21.65
N SER A 64 10.40 -17.47 -22.95
CA SER A 64 9.85 -16.31 -23.65
C SER A 64 8.81 -16.71 -24.68
N PHE A 65 7.62 -16.12 -24.56
CA PHE A 65 6.51 -16.27 -25.48
C PHE A 65 6.09 -14.87 -25.98
N SER A 66 5.91 -14.72 -27.28
CA SER A 66 5.52 -13.43 -27.89
C SER A 66 4.01 -13.24 -28.03
N THR A 67 3.26 -14.34 -28.13
CA THR A 67 1.80 -14.33 -28.39
C THR A 67 0.98 -15.05 -27.33
N SER A 68 1.64 -15.69 -26.36
CA SER A 68 1.02 -16.53 -25.33
C SER A 68 1.46 -16.08 -23.94
N VAL A 69 0.70 -16.46 -22.91
CA VAL A 69 1.15 -16.27 -21.52
C VAL A 69 2.43 -17.06 -21.25
N GLY A 70 3.26 -16.57 -20.33
CA GLY A 70 4.51 -17.23 -19.95
C GLY A 70 4.24 -18.50 -19.18
N LEU A 71 3.68 -18.33 -17.99
CA LEU A 71 3.21 -19.42 -17.13
C LEU A 71 1.69 -19.28 -16.96
N ASN A 72 0.92 -20.34 -17.19
CA ASN A 72 -0.52 -20.40 -16.92
C ASN A 72 -0.80 -21.39 -15.78
N MET A 73 -1.31 -20.91 -14.66
CA MET A 73 -1.72 -21.78 -13.55
C MET A 73 -3.23 -22.05 -13.61
N ILE A 74 -3.58 -23.32 -13.82
CA ILE A 74 -4.96 -23.80 -14.02
C ILE A 74 -5.25 -24.86 -12.93
N SER A 75 -6.44 -24.84 -12.34
CA SER A 75 -6.75 -25.62 -11.13
C SER A 75 -7.19 -27.08 -11.38
N SER A 76 -6.98 -27.95 -10.37
CA SER A 76 -7.93 -29.02 -10.02
C SER A 76 -7.85 -29.40 -8.53
N SER A 77 -8.96 -29.27 -7.81
CA SER A 77 -9.17 -29.57 -6.36
C SER A 77 -8.21 -30.61 -5.73
N GLY A 78 -7.34 -30.18 -4.80
CA GLY A 78 -6.48 -31.09 -4.02
C GLY A 78 -5.47 -30.39 -3.11
N ALA A 79 -5.19 -30.94 -1.93
CA ALA A 79 -4.39 -30.35 -0.84
C ALA A 79 -2.85 -30.36 -1.06
N GLY A 80 -2.36 -30.32 -2.29
CA GLY A 80 -0.94 -30.22 -2.61
C GLY A 80 -0.61 -28.86 -3.20
N GLY A 81 0.10 -28.01 -2.47
CA GLY A 81 0.48 -26.68 -2.95
C GLY A 81 1.39 -26.73 -4.17
N SER A 82 1.02 -26.01 -5.23
CA SER A 82 1.95 -25.69 -6.32
C SER A 82 2.88 -24.55 -5.90
N ASN A 83 4.17 -24.66 -6.24
CA ASN A 83 5.16 -23.60 -6.01
C ASN A 83 5.82 -23.19 -7.34
N ILE A 84 5.81 -21.89 -7.64
CA ILE A 84 6.63 -21.32 -8.72
C ILE A 84 7.89 -20.77 -8.10
N ILE A 85 9.05 -21.25 -8.56
CA ILE A 85 10.36 -20.75 -8.19
C ILE A 85 11.03 -20.23 -9.47
N ASN A 86 11.15 -18.91 -9.59
CA ASN A 86 11.79 -18.29 -10.74
C ASN A 86 13.09 -17.59 -10.33
N THR A 87 14.24 -18.07 -10.81
CA THR A 87 15.54 -17.39 -10.71
C THR A 87 16.06 -16.91 -12.08
N GLY A 88 15.39 -17.32 -13.17
CA GLY A 88 15.68 -16.94 -14.55
C GLY A 88 14.69 -15.88 -15.09
N THR A 89 14.56 -15.72 -16.40
CA THR A 89 13.61 -14.80 -17.04
C THR A 89 12.38 -15.54 -17.59
N VAL A 90 11.17 -15.02 -17.37
CA VAL A 90 9.91 -15.47 -17.94
C VAL A 90 9.27 -14.29 -18.65
N ILE A 91 8.90 -14.41 -19.93
CA ILE A 91 8.23 -13.38 -20.73
C ILE A 91 7.03 -14.00 -21.42
N GLY A 92 5.87 -13.33 -21.38
CA GLY A 92 4.66 -13.72 -22.11
C GLY A 92 3.78 -12.51 -22.43
N THR A 93 2.63 -12.70 -23.07
CA THR A 93 1.56 -11.67 -23.09
C THR A 93 1.15 -11.31 -21.67
N LYS A 94 1.15 -12.30 -20.75
CA LYS A 94 1.29 -12.12 -19.30
C LYS A 94 2.48 -12.97 -18.87
N GLY A 95 3.34 -12.48 -17.98
CA GLY A 95 4.49 -13.28 -17.52
C GLY A 95 4.05 -14.49 -16.69
N LEU A 96 3.13 -14.26 -15.76
CA LEU A 96 2.45 -15.28 -14.97
C LEU A 96 0.94 -14.99 -14.95
N TYR A 97 0.14 -15.95 -15.36
CA TYR A 97 -1.31 -15.90 -15.30
C TYR A 97 -1.83 -16.99 -14.36
N ILE A 98 -2.71 -16.62 -13.43
CA ILE A 98 -3.35 -17.51 -12.49
C ILE A 98 -4.86 -17.40 -12.71
N ASN A 99 -5.48 -18.43 -13.27
CA ASN A 99 -6.92 -18.48 -13.48
C ASN A 99 -7.47 -19.91 -13.30
N PRO A 100 -8.18 -20.20 -12.21
CA PRO A 100 -8.78 -21.53 -12.00
C PRO A 100 -9.87 -21.90 -12.98
N THR A 101 -10.52 -20.90 -13.60
CA THR A 101 -11.82 -21.08 -14.28
C THR A 101 -11.71 -21.59 -15.72
N GLU A 102 -10.53 -21.60 -16.33
CA GLU A 102 -10.30 -22.14 -17.69
C GLU A 102 -10.45 -23.67 -17.80
N GLY A 103 -10.69 -24.39 -16.69
CA GLY A 103 -10.93 -25.84 -16.65
C GLY A 103 -12.40 -26.29 -16.58
N GLY A 104 -13.37 -25.38 -16.69
CA GLY A 104 -14.80 -25.73 -16.70
C GLY A 104 -15.42 -26.10 -15.34
N SER A 105 -14.68 -25.91 -14.24
CA SER A 105 -15.20 -26.06 -12.87
C SER A 105 -15.18 -24.71 -12.17
N SER A 106 -16.29 -24.32 -11.53
CA SER A 106 -16.38 -23.14 -10.65
C SER A 106 -15.58 -23.40 -9.36
N GLY A 107 -14.26 -23.45 -9.48
CA GLY A 107 -13.36 -24.05 -8.49
C GLY A 107 -12.55 -23.03 -7.72
N THR A 108 -12.78 -22.93 -6.42
CA THR A 108 -11.84 -22.33 -5.46
C THR A 108 -10.48 -23.04 -5.55
N ILE A 109 -9.39 -22.33 -5.85
CA ILE A 109 -8.04 -22.86 -5.69
C ILE A 109 -7.71 -22.88 -4.20
N SER A 110 -7.48 -24.05 -3.62
CA SER A 110 -7.18 -24.19 -2.19
C SER A 110 -5.70 -24.47 -1.88
N SER A 111 -4.80 -24.36 -2.86
CA SER A 111 -3.41 -24.80 -2.71
C SER A 111 -2.44 -24.20 -3.74
N ILE A 112 -2.05 -22.94 -3.52
CA ILE A 112 -0.75 -22.46 -4.03
C ILE A 112 -0.01 -21.97 -2.79
N ASP A 113 1.05 -22.68 -2.41
CA ASP A 113 1.75 -22.46 -1.14
C ASP A 113 2.78 -21.31 -1.23
N SER A 114 3.24 -20.93 -2.43
CA SER A 114 3.97 -19.68 -2.70
C SER A 114 4.28 -19.46 -4.20
N ILE A 115 4.28 -18.21 -4.65
CA ILE A 115 4.97 -17.78 -5.88
C ILE A 115 6.21 -17.03 -5.44
N ALA A 116 7.38 -17.58 -5.71
CA ALA A 116 8.67 -16.99 -5.36
C ALA A 116 9.47 -16.68 -6.62
N ASN A 117 9.52 -15.41 -7.03
CA ASN A 117 10.49 -14.94 -8.01
C ASN A 117 11.77 -14.53 -7.29
N ILE A 118 12.75 -15.42 -7.18
CA ILE A 118 13.97 -15.26 -6.39
C ILE A 118 15.12 -14.80 -7.30
N GLY A 119 15.26 -13.49 -7.51
CA GLY A 119 16.33 -12.91 -8.34
C GLY A 119 16.14 -13.02 -9.86
N GLY A 120 15.07 -13.69 -10.31
CA GLY A 120 14.70 -13.81 -11.73
C GLY A 120 13.85 -12.64 -12.25
N THR A 121 13.52 -12.64 -13.55
CA THR A 121 12.59 -11.68 -14.17
C THR A 121 11.25 -12.36 -14.52
N ILE A 122 10.11 -11.75 -14.21
CA ILE A 122 8.79 -12.08 -14.78
C ILE A 122 8.30 -10.87 -15.56
N ALA A 123 8.03 -11.02 -16.85
CA ALA A 123 7.70 -9.91 -17.72
C ALA A 123 6.48 -10.14 -18.62
N SER A 124 5.76 -9.07 -18.92
CA SER A 124 4.75 -9.06 -19.98
C SER A 124 5.18 -8.29 -21.23
N THR A 125 4.65 -8.70 -22.38
CA THR A 125 4.68 -7.94 -23.64
C THR A 125 3.47 -7.00 -23.72
N GLY A 126 3.67 -5.79 -24.26
CA GLY A 126 2.59 -4.81 -24.44
C GLY A 126 2.06 -4.20 -23.14
N SER A 127 0.74 -3.99 -23.07
CA SER A 127 0.04 -3.31 -21.95
C SER A 127 -0.54 -4.27 -20.89
N ASN A 128 -0.35 -5.57 -21.08
CA ASN A 128 -0.92 -6.60 -20.21
C ASN A 128 -0.15 -6.74 -18.90
N PRO A 129 -0.75 -7.36 -17.85
CA PRO A 129 -0.07 -7.54 -16.58
C PRO A 129 1.13 -8.49 -16.66
N ALA A 130 2.23 -8.18 -15.97
CA ALA A 130 3.35 -9.12 -15.81
C ALA A 130 2.95 -10.31 -14.95
N ILE A 131 2.18 -10.09 -13.88
CA ILE A 131 1.49 -11.13 -13.13
C ILE A 131 0.00 -10.79 -13.08
N GLU A 132 -0.87 -11.71 -13.47
CA GLU A 132 -2.32 -11.60 -13.29
C GLU A 132 -2.85 -12.76 -12.44
N ILE A 133 -3.66 -12.42 -11.44
CA ILE A 133 -4.37 -13.35 -10.57
C ILE A 133 -5.86 -13.08 -10.72
N ASN A 134 -6.60 -14.03 -11.27
CA ASN A 134 -7.99 -13.85 -11.68
C ASN A 134 -8.85 -15.00 -11.13
N ASN A 135 -9.95 -14.70 -10.43
CA ASN A 135 -10.87 -15.67 -9.83
C ASN A 135 -10.21 -16.71 -8.87
N ALA A 136 -9.07 -16.40 -8.26
CA ALA A 136 -8.27 -17.36 -7.49
C ALA A 136 -8.27 -17.11 -5.98
N THR A 137 -8.12 -18.16 -5.18
CA THR A 137 -7.77 -18.04 -3.75
C THR A 137 -6.32 -18.51 -3.57
N LEU A 138 -5.45 -17.66 -3.03
CA LEU A 138 -4.03 -17.95 -2.81
C LEU A 138 -3.76 -18.11 -1.31
N THR A 139 -3.45 -19.32 -0.84
CA THR A 139 -3.10 -19.60 0.56
C THR A 139 -1.64 -19.35 0.90
N GLY A 140 -0.79 -19.17 -0.12
CA GLY A 140 0.63 -18.83 -0.06
C GLY A 140 0.94 -17.39 -0.45
N SER A 141 2.20 -16.96 -0.31
CA SER A 141 2.63 -15.58 -0.58
C SER A 141 3.08 -15.37 -2.02
N VAL A 142 2.86 -14.17 -2.57
CA VAL A 142 3.55 -13.70 -3.78
C VAL A 142 4.80 -12.96 -3.32
N SER A 143 5.95 -13.63 -3.39
CA SER A 143 7.25 -13.10 -2.99
C SER A 143 8.11 -12.84 -4.22
N ASN A 144 8.63 -11.62 -4.33
CA ASN A 144 9.57 -11.24 -5.37
C ASN A 144 10.86 -10.71 -4.73
N THR A 145 12.00 -11.28 -5.11
CA THR A 145 13.34 -10.76 -4.85
C THR A 145 14.10 -10.50 -6.17
N GLY A 146 13.40 -10.64 -7.31
CA GLY A 146 13.89 -10.38 -8.65
C GLY A 146 13.19 -9.18 -9.31
N LEU A 147 13.06 -9.19 -10.63
CA LEU A 147 12.41 -8.14 -11.43
C LEU A 147 11.01 -8.57 -11.89
N ILE A 148 9.99 -7.74 -11.69
CA ILE A 148 8.69 -7.89 -12.37
C ILE A 148 8.49 -6.67 -13.26
N GLN A 149 8.35 -6.87 -14.58
CA GLN A 149 8.32 -5.76 -15.54
C GLN A 149 7.27 -5.90 -16.64
N THR A 150 6.75 -4.79 -17.13
CA THR A 150 6.03 -4.78 -18.40
C THR A 150 6.86 -3.99 -19.42
N GLN A 151 6.73 -4.31 -20.71
CA GLN A 151 7.42 -3.56 -21.76
C GLN A 151 6.81 -2.16 -22.02
N SER A 152 5.72 -1.81 -21.34
CA SER A 152 5.04 -0.51 -21.44
C SER A 152 5.15 0.26 -20.11
N ALA A 153 5.49 1.55 -20.17
CA ALA A 153 5.48 2.40 -18.96
C ALA A 153 4.09 2.48 -18.29
N ALA A 154 3.01 2.16 -19.02
CA ALA A 154 1.63 2.13 -18.54
C ALA A 154 1.11 0.71 -18.20
N GLY A 155 1.95 -0.32 -18.24
CA GLY A 155 1.51 -1.69 -17.92
C GLY A 155 1.31 -1.93 -16.42
N ILE A 156 0.79 -3.09 -16.07
CA ILE A 156 0.49 -3.48 -14.69
C ILE A 156 1.51 -4.55 -14.24
N ALA A 157 2.25 -4.32 -13.16
CA ALA A 157 3.25 -5.31 -12.72
C ALA A 157 2.57 -6.52 -12.05
N LEU A 158 1.56 -6.26 -11.21
CA LEU A 158 0.73 -7.27 -10.58
C LEU A 158 -0.73 -6.83 -10.60
N TYR A 159 -1.58 -7.65 -11.21
CA TYR A 159 -3.01 -7.43 -11.36
C TYR A 159 -3.78 -8.52 -10.61
N VAL A 160 -4.64 -8.13 -9.67
CA VAL A 160 -5.45 -9.08 -8.86
C VAL A 160 -6.94 -8.75 -9.05
N VAL A 161 -7.70 -9.69 -9.60
CA VAL A 161 -9.13 -9.58 -9.95
C VAL A 161 -9.93 -10.73 -9.38
N ASN A 162 -11.05 -10.45 -8.70
CA ASN A 162 -11.99 -11.44 -8.15
C ASN A 162 -11.29 -12.55 -7.33
N SER A 163 -10.17 -12.19 -6.68
CA SER A 163 -9.26 -13.15 -6.06
C SER A 163 -9.04 -12.83 -4.58
N ASN A 164 -8.82 -13.86 -3.78
CA ASN A 164 -8.51 -13.78 -2.34
C ASN A 164 -7.05 -14.21 -2.11
N ILE A 165 -6.16 -13.28 -1.81
CA ILE A 165 -4.79 -13.62 -1.37
C ILE A 165 -4.79 -13.64 0.16
N ILE A 166 -4.63 -14.83 0.75
CA ILE A 166 -4.74 -15.11 2.21
C ILE A 166 -3.40 -14.82 2.93
N THR A 167 -2.33 -14.52 2.21
CA THR A 167 -1.04 -14.09 2.78
C THR A 167 -0.52 -12.81 2.10
N ASN A 168 0.78 -12.52 2.11
CA ASN A 168 1.30 -11.20 1.72
C ASN A 168 1.75 -11.15 0.23
N ILE A 169 1.71 -9.97 -0.37
CA ILE A 169 2.55 -9.61 -1.54
C ILE A 169 3.80 -8.91 -0.99
N THR A 170 4.98 -9.54 -1.17
CA THR A 170 6.26 -9.08 -0.61
C THR A 170 7.29 -8.88 -1.72
N ASN A 171 7.99 -7.74 -1.70
CA ASN A 171 9.08 -7.46 -2.65
C ASN A 171 10.39 -7.03 -1.93
N THR A 172 11.39 -7.92 -1.80
CA THR A 172 12.64 -7.68 -1.04
C THR A 172 13.78 -8.69 -1.33
N PRO A 173 15.06 -8.30 -1.61
CA PRO A 173 15.53 -7.09 -2.30
C PRO A 173 15.46 -7.30 -3.82
N GLY A 174 14.74 -6.44 -4.54
CA GLY A 174 14.49 -6.57 -5.98
C GLY A 174 13.57 -5.45 -6.46
N ALA A 175 13.65 -5.07 -7.74
CA ALA A 175 12.93 -3.91 -8.28
C ALA A 175 11.56 -4.30 -8.86
N ILE A 176 10.51 -3.51 -8.62
CA ILE A 176 9.26 -3.54 -9.38
C ILE A 176 9.39 -2.48 -10.49
N ILE A 177 10.06 -2.80 -11.60
CA ILE A 177 10.22 -1.87 -12.73
C ILE A 177 9.15 -2.18 -13.77
N GLY A 178 8.11 -1.35 -13.84
CA GLY A 178 7.29 -1.25 -15.05
C GLY A 178 5.78 -1.43 -14.87
N GLY A 179 5.21 -1.07 -13.72
CA GLY A 179 3.75 -0.95 -13.63
C GLY A 179 3.18 -0.65 -12.26
N ALA A 180 1.92 -0.26 -12.24
CA ALA A 180 1.12 -0.08 -11.02
C ALA A 180 0.85 -1.42 -10.30
N ILE A 181 0.57 -1.36 -9.00
CA ILE A 181 -0.09 -2.44 -8.25
C ILE A 181 -1.58 -2.10 -8.24
N THR A 182 -2.45 -2.96 -8.78
CA THR A 182 -3.91 -2.69 -8.82
C THR A 182 -4.71 -3.81 -8.14
N ASN A 183 -5.47 -3.46 -7.11
CA ASN A 183 -6.46 -4.31 -6.46
C ASN A 183 -7.87 -3.91 -6.91
N ASN A 184 -8.53 -4.69 -7.76
CA ASN A 184 -9.79 -4.27 -8.37
C ASN A 184 -11.02 -4.50 -7.45
N VAL A 185 -12.19 -4.01 -7.87
CA VAL A 185 -13.47 -4.25 -7.19
C VAL A 185 -13.68 -5.75 -6.95
N GLY A 186 -14.08 -6.12 -5.74
CA GLY A 186 -14.31 -7.52 -5.34
C GLY A 186 -13.05 -8.32 -5.00
N SER A 187 -11.86 -7.75 -5.18
CA SER A 187 -10.59 -8.38 -4.78
C SER A 187 -10.20 -8.05 -3.34
N SER A 188 -9.54 -9.00 -2.66
CA SER A 188 -8.97 -8.80 -1.32
C SER A 188 -7.51 -9.21 -1.27
N ILE A 189 -6.65 -8.25 -0.85
CA ILE A 189 -5.25 -8.47 -0.48
C ILE A 189 -5.19 -8.44 1.04
N SER A 190 -5.15 -9.61 1.68
CA SER A 190 -5.22 -9.72 3.14
C SER A 190 -4.01 -10.47 3.69
N GLY A 191 -3.06 -9.73 4.27
CA GLY A 191 -1.96 -10.34 5.01
C GLY A 191 -2.20 -10.35 6.51
N ILE A 192 -1.35 -11.08 7.25
CA ILE A 192 -1.40 -11.06 8.72
C ILE A 192 -0.76 -9.76 9.21
N SER A 193 0.52 -9.57 8.91
CA SER A 193 1.27 -8.37 9.33
C SER A 193 1.21 -7.25 8.31
N TYR A 194 1.08 -7.56 7.01
CA TYR A 194 1.11 -6.57 5.93
C TYR A 194 0.16 -6.94 4.81
N GLY A 195 -0.69 -6.03 4.33
CA GLY A 195 -1.41 -6.26 3.07
C GLY A 195 -0.42 -6.21 1.89
N ILE A 196 0.23 -5.06 1.72
CA ILE A 196 1.33 -4.83 0.78
C ILE A 196 2.56 -4.39 1.57
N ASN A 197 3.73 -4.99 1.30
CA ASN A 197 5.00 -4.56 1.88
C ASN A 197 6.08 -4.43 0.81
N ALA A 198 6.64 -3.23 0.66
CA ALA A 198 7.77 -2.95 -0.22
C ALA A 198 8.92 -2.34 0.61
N GLY A 199 10.07 -3.02 0.61
CA GLY A 199 11.28 -2.58 1.30
C GLY A 199 12.41 -2.40 0.31
N ASN A 200 13.14 -1.27 0.37
CA ASN A 200 14.25 -0.94 -0.51
C ASN A 200 13.89 -1.13 -2.01
N SER A 201 12.70 -0.67 -2.40
CA SER A 201 12.07 -0.97 -3.69
C SER A 201 11.75 0.31 -4.48
N THR A 202 11.74 0.23 -5.81
CA THR A 202 11.10 1.25 -6.67
C THR A 202 9.86 0.64 -7.30
N ILE A 203 8.75 1.38 -7.29
CA ILE A 203 7.47 1.08 -7.94
C ILE A 203 7.19 2.22 -8.92
N ALA A 204 7.26 1.96 -10.22
CA ALA A 204 7.17 2.99 -11.26
C ALA A 204 5.75 3.53 -11.51
N GLY A 205 4.71 2.78 -11.14
CA GLY A 205 3.31 3.19 -11.27
C GLY A 205 2.69 3.60 -9.93
N SER A 206 1.37 3.55 -9.86
CA SER A 206 0.58 3.78 -8.64
C SER A 206 0.33 2.49 -7.85
N ILE A 207 -0.12 2.62 -6.60
CA ILE A 207 -0.83 1.56 -5.89
C ILE A 207 -2.31 1.93 -5.90
N SER A 208 -3.11 1.28 -6.74
CA SER A 208 -4.53 1.56 -6.93
C SER A 208 -5.39 0.48 -6.26
N ASN A 209 -6.34 0.89 -5.43
CA ASN A 209 -7.25 0.04 -4.69
C ASN A 209 -8.71 0.39 -4.99
N ALA A 210 -9.45 -0.61 -5.47
CA ALA A 210 -10.90 -0.63 -5.64
C ALA A 210 -11.57 -1.77 -4.86
N GLY A 211 -10.78 -2.62 -4.19
CA GLY A 211 -11.25 -3.69 -3.31
C GLY A 211 -10.80 -3.48 -1.86
N MET A 212 -10.45 -4.57 -1.18
CA MET A 212 -9.91 -4.55 0.18
C MET A 212 -8.40 -4.81 0.18
N ILE A 213 -7.63 -3.97 0.87
CA ILE A 213 -6.25 -4.25 1.27
C ILE A 213 -6.24 -4.24 2.80
N GLN A 214 -5.83 -5.32 3.45
CA GLN A 214 -5.88 -5.42 4.90
C GLN A 214 -4.67 -6.13 5.49
N ALA A 215 -4.26 -5.68 6.69
CA ALA A 215 -3.53 -6.49 7.64
C ALA A 215 -4.47 -6.96 8.76
N THR A 216 -4.54 -8.27 8.98
CA THR A 216 -5.46 -8.94 9.91
C THR A 216 -4.87 -9.18 11.29
N SER A 217 -3.62 -8.76 11.56
CA SER A 217 -2.95 -8.97 12.85
C SER A 217 -3.79 -8.40 14.01
N THR A 218 -4.23 -9.31 14.87
CA THR A 218 -4.87 -9.03 16.16
C THR A 218 -3.91 -9.28 17.34
N THR A 219 -2.71 -9.81 17.07
CA THR A 219 -1.74 -10.26 18.08
C THR A 219 -1.00 -9.09 18.73
N LEU A 220 -0.91 -9.10 20.06
CA LEU A 220 -0.13 -8.13 20.82
C LEU A 220 1.35 -8.16 20.38
N GLY A 221 1.84 -7.04 19.84
CA GLY A 221 3.25 -6.84 19.49
C GLY A 221 3.57 -6.85 18.00
N ILE A 222 2.62 -7.20 17.12
CA ILE A 222 2.82 -7.16 15.66
C ILE A 222 1.85 -6.12 15.07
N PRO A 223 2.28 -4.88 14.81
CA PRO A 223 1.41 -3.86 14.23
C PRO A 223 1.08 -4.26 12.79
N GLY A 224 -0.18 -4.64 12.52
CA GLY A 224 -0.63 -4.96 11.16
C GLY A 224 -0.67 -3.70 10.29
N VAL A 225 -0.01 -3.70 9.12
CA VAL A 225 0.02 -2.54 8.23
C VAL A 225 -0.67 -2.82 6.89
N GLY A 226 -1.64 -2.01 6.47
CA GLY A 226 -2.32 -2.22 5.18
C GLY A 226 -1.35 -2.15 4.00
N ILE A 227 -0.67 -1.03 3.84
CA ILE A 227 0.40 -0.79 2.86
C ILE A 227 1.63 -0.25 3.60
N SER A 228 2.78 -0.91 3.47
CA SER A 228 4.06 -0.50 4.05
C SER A 228 5.09 -0.25 2.95
N LEU A 229 5.63 0.97 2.88
CA LEU A 229 6.80 1.31 2.06
C LEU A 229 7.95 1.67 3.01
N VAL A 230 9.08 0.97 2.91
CA VAL A 230 10.28 1.21 3.73
C VAL A 230 11.46 1.45 2.80
N ASN A 231 12.14 2.60 2.92
CA ASN A 231 13.25 3.03 2.06
C ASN A 231 12.96 2.83 0.56
N SER A 232 11.73 3.10 0.14
CA SER A 232 11.23 2.76 -1.19
C SER A 232 10.78 4.02 -1.95
N THR A 233 10.72 3.93 -3.28
CA THR A 233 10.18 4.98 -4.15
C THR A 233 8.92 4.47 -4.85
N LEU A 234 7.81 5.20 -4.74
CA LEU A 234 6.61 5.05 -5.57
C LEU A 234 6.55 6.25 -6.51
N SER A 235 6.66 6.07 -7.81
CA SER A 235 6.75 7.19 -8.75
C SER A 235 5.43 7.95 -8.92
N GLU A 236 4.29 7.27 -8.79
CA GLU A 236 2.97 7.90 -8.87
C GLU A 236 2.30 7.99 -7.49
N SER A 237 1.02 7.61 -7.37
CA SER A 237 0.20 7.83 -6.18
C SER A 237 -0.28 6.53 -5.55
N ILE A 238 -0.70 6.59 -4.28
CA ILE A 238 -1.59 5.59 -3.70
C ILE A 238 -3.03 6.09 -3.89
N ILE A 239 -3.88 5.27 -4.50
CA ILE A 239 -5.27 5.63 -4.84
C ILE A 239 -6.19 4.61 -4.18
N ASN A 240 -7.09 5.07 -3.32
CA ASN A 240 -8.15 4.26 -2.74
C ASN A 240 -9.50 4.77 -3.24
N THR A 241 -10.08 4.09 -4.22
CA THR A 241 -11.30 4.51 -4.93
C THR A 241 -12.54 4.38 -4.03
N ALA A 242 -13.68 4.86 -4.52
CA ALA A 242 -14.95 4.73 -3.81
C ALA A 242 -15.24 3.25 -3.50
N ASP A 243 -15.83 2.97 -2.34
CA ASP A 243 -16.13 1.63 -1.80
C ASP A 243 -14.91 0.74 -1.45
N ALA A 244 -13.70 1.19 -1.79
CA ALA A 244 -12.46 0.48 -1.47
C ALA A 244 -12.01 0.70 -0.03
N THR A 245 -11.38 -0.31 0.57
CA THR A 245 -10.86 -0.23 1.94
C THR A 245 -9.37 -0.57 2.01
N ILE A 246 -8.61 0.23 2.74
CA ILE A 246 -7.23 -0.08 3.16
C ILE A 246 -7.24 -0.10 4.69
N VAL A 247 -6.93 -1.26 5.27
CA VAL A 247 -7.11 -1.50 6.70
C VAL A 247 -5.80 -1.96 7.36
N GLY A 248 -5.35 -1.21 8.37
CA GLY A 248 -4.32 -1.67 9.29
C GLY A 248 -4.91 -2.43 10.49
N GLY A 249 -4.07 -3.15 11.22
CA GLY A 249 -4.49 -3.89 12.42
C GLY A 249 -4.92 -2.98 13.57
N SER A 250 -5.43 -3.57 14.66
CA SER A 250 -5.96 -2.86 15.84
C SER A 250 -4.95 -1.99 16.60
N ARG A 251 -3.65 -2.19 16.35
CA ARG A 251 -2.54 -1.34 16.85
C ARG A 251 -1.64 -0.86 15.70
N GLY A 252 -2.07 -1.07 14.47
CA GLY A 252 -1.27 -0.89 13.28
C GLY A 252 -1.65 0.35 12.49
N VAL A 253 -1.12 0.44 11.27
CA VAL A 253 -1.20 1.61 10.41
C VAL A 253 -1.84 1.22 9.08
N ALA A 254 -2.75 2.00 8.49
CA ALA A 254 -3.32 1.60 7.20
C ALA A 254 -2.33 1.82 6.06
N ILE A 255 -1.66 2.98 6.02
CA ILE A 255 -0.57 3.29 5.09
C ILE A 255 0.63 3.81 5.87
N ALA A 256 1.76 3.11 5.82
CA ALA A 256 3.02 3.50 6.47
C ALA A 256 4.11 3.77 5.42
N LEU A 257 4.70 4.96 5.47
CA LEU A 257 5.83 5.37 4.64
C LEU A 257 7.03 5.68 5.54
N GLU A 258 8.04 4.84 5.52
CA GLU A 258 9.25 5.01 6.33
C GLU A 258 10.45 5.23 5.40
N GLY A 259 11.08 6.41 5.47
CA GLY A 259 12.22 6.74 4.59
C GLY A 259 11.90 6.63 3.09
N SER A 260 10.63 6.68 2.74
CA SER A 260 10.13 6.40 1.39
C SER A 260 9.65 7.65 0.68
N THR A 261 9.79 7.69 -0.65
CA THR A 261 9.33 8.79 -1.50
C THR A 261 8.12 8.37 -2.33
N ILE A 262 7.06 9.17 -2.33
CA ILE A 262 5.95 9.09 -3.29
C ILE A 262 6.06 10.31 -4.21
N GLY A 263 6.23 10.08 -5.52
CA GLY A 263 6.31 11.14 -6.54
C GLY A 263 4.96 11.81 -6.85
N GLY A 264 3.86 11.09 -6.64
CA GLY A 264 2.51 11.63 -6.61
C GLY A 264 2.00 11.88 -5.18
N GLY A 265 0.73 11.59 -4.94
CA GLY A 265 0.05 11.81 -3.66
C GLY A 265 -0.60 10.55 -3.08
N ILE A 266 -1.47 10.77 -2.09
CA ILE A 266 -2.42 9.77 -1.61
C ILE A 266 -3.82 10.31 -1.85
N ALA A 267 -4.61 9.63 -2.67
CA ALA A 267 -5.99 9.99 -2.98
C ALA A 267 -6.94 8.96 -2.37
N ASN A 268 -7.85 9.39 -1.49
CA ASN A 268 -8.80 8.53 -0.81
C ASN A 268 -10.24 8.99 -1.05
N ALA A 269 -11.02 8.17 -1.76
CA ALA A 269 -12.47 8.28 -1.88
C ALA A 269 -13.20 7.17 -1.09
N GLY A 270 -12.51 6.09 -0.72
CA GLY A 270 -13.02 5.00 0.13
C GLY A 270 -12.65 5.17 1.60
N ALA A 271 -12.32 4.08 2.29
CA ALA A 271 -11.90 4.09 3.69
C ALA A 271 -10.44 3.63 3.88
N ILE A 272 -9.63 4.45 4.55
CA ILE A 272 -8.28 4.13 5.03
C ILE A 272 -8.34 4.13 6.56
N THR A 273 -8.33 2.96 7.19
CA THR A 273 -8.59 2.85 8.63
C THR A 273 -7.60 1.94 9.34
N ALA A 274 -7.16 2.30 10.53
CA ALA A 274 -6.40 1.40 11.39
C ALA A 274 -6.60 1.77 12.86
N GLY A 275 -6.17 0.90 13.77
CA GLY A 275 -6.26 1.20 15.19
C GLY A 275 -5.27 2.27 15.66
N ASN A 276 -4.04 2.31 15.13
CA ASN A 276 -3.08 3.35 15.51
C ASN A 276 -3.14 4.55 14.57
N THR A 277 -2.86 4.41 13.28
CA THR A 277 -2.80 5.56 12.38
C THR A 277 -3.39 5.24 11.01
N GLY A 278 -4.22 6.13 10.46
CA GLY A 278 -4.69 5.99 9.08
C GLY A 278 -3.51 6.07 8.11
N ILE A 279 -2.88 7.24 8.02
CA ILE A 279 -1.69 7.47 7.18
C ILE A 279 -0.53 7.95 8.06
N ALA A 280 0.59 7.23 8.06
CA ALA A 280 1.82 7.62 8.74
C ALA A 280 2.95 7.83 7.72
N VAL A 281 3.61 8.98 7.78
CA VAL A 281 4.83 9.28 7.02
C VAL A 281 5.94 9.60 8.02
N SER A 282 7.05 8.89 7.94
CA SER A 282 8.12 9.00 8.93
C SER A 282 9.53 8.78 8.37
N ASN A 283 10.52 9.10 9.20
CA ASN A 283 11.94 8.79 8.98
C ASN A 283 12.47 9.33 7.65
N SER A 284 12.27 10.62 7.40
CA SER A 284 12.61 11.32 6.15
C SER A 284 11.78 10.90 4.94
N GLY A 285 10.59 10.32 5.16
CA GLY A 285 9.63 10.09 4.09
C GLY A 285 9.18 11.39 3.41
N LEU A 286 8.93 11.32 2.12
CA LEU A 286 8.50 12.43 1.27
C LEU A 286 7.26 12.02 0.46
N ILE A 287 6.19 12.81 0.52
CA ILE A 287 5.12 12.76 -0.48
C ILE A 287 5.20 14.05 -1.28
N VAL A 288 5.43 13.98 -2.59
CA VAL A 288 5.57 15.17 -3.43
C VAL A 288 4.22 15.85 -3.67
N GLY A 289 3.18 15.07 -3.93
CA GLY A 289 1.81 15.52 -4.17
C GLY A 289 0.98 15.74 -2.90
N ASN A 290 -0.34 15.70 -3.06
CA ASN A 290 -1.30 15.95 -1.97
C ASN A 290 -1.67 14.66 -1.22
N ILE A 291 -2.11 14.82 0.03
CA ILE A 291 -3.01 13.85 0.68
C ILE A 291 -4.43 14.37 0.49
N SER A 292 -5.16 13.81 -0.47
CA SER A 292 -6.53 14.21 -0.83
C SER A 292 -7.54 13.20 -0.30
N ASN A 293 -8.50 13.65 0.50
CA ASN A 293 -9.52 12.81 1.12
C ASN A 293 -10.93 13.30 0.80
N SER A 294 -11.72 12.48 0.12
CA SER A 294 -13.18 12.62 -0.03
C SER A 294 -13.95 11.47 0.63
N GLY A 295 -13.25 10.47 1.17
CA GLY A 295 -13.81 9.38 1.97
C GLY A 295 -13.41 9.47 3.44
N LEU A 296 -13.05 8.34 4.06
CA LEU A 296 -12.63 8.27 5.47
C LEU A 296 -11.14 7.97 5.60
N ILE A 297 -10.41 8.76 6.38
CA ILE A 297 -9.08 8.42 6.92
C ILE A 297 -9.18 8.38 8.45
N GLN A 298 -8.86 7.25 9.08
CA GLN A 298 -9.08 7.08 10.52
C GLN A 298 -7.99 6.28 11.25
N GLY A 299 -7.53 6.84 12.38
CA GLY A 299 -6.88 6.11 13.47
C GLY A 299 -7.86 5.92 14.62
N SER A 300 -8.48 4.73 14.73
CA SER A 300 -9.67 4.49 15.58
C SER A 300 -9.37 4.20 17.05
N GLY A 301 -8.15 3.78 17.39
CA GLY A 301 -7.74 3.54 18.77
C GLY A 301 -7.71 4.84 19.58
N GLY A 302 -7.79 4.76 20.91
CA GLY A 302 -7.92 5.95 21.77
C GLY A 302 -6.84 7.02 21.58
N SER A 303 -5.61 6.60 21.26
CA SER A 303 -4.48 7.49 20.92
C SER A 303 -4.20 7.55 19.42
N GLY A 304 -5.15 7.14 18.59
CA GLY A 304 -4.93 6.97 17.16
C GLY A 304 -4.92 8.29 16.39
N PHE A 305 -4.22 8.32 15.26
CA PHE A 305 -4.09 9.50 14.40
C PHE A 305 -4.76 9.29 13.05
N GLY A 306 -5.43 10.30 12.51
CA GLY A 306 -5.93 10.24 11.14
C GLY A 306 -4.77 10.25 10.15
N VAL A 307 -4.06 11.38 10.11
CA VAL A 307 -2.81 11.57 9.36
C VAL A 307 -1.70 12.00 10.32
N ALA A 308 -0.55 11.32 10.28
CA ALA A 308 0.61 11.65 11.09
C ALA A 308 1.87 11.80 10.23
N LEU A 309 2.49 12.98 10.31
CA LEU A 309 3.79 13.29 9.72
C LEU A 309 4.82 13.38 10.86
N GLY A 310 5.86 12.55 10.84
CA GLY A 310 6.88 12.46 11.88
C GLY A 310 8.30 12.48 11.31
N SER A 311 9.06 13.56 11.49
CA SER A 311 10.37 13.72 10.86
C SER A 311 10.32 13.50 9.34
N SER A 312 9.36 14.14 8.65
CA SER A 312 9.01 13.88 7.25
C SER A 312 8.60 15.17 6.50
N SER A 313 8.37 15.07 5.19
CA SER A 313 7.93 16.19 4.37
C SER A 313 6.75 15.85 3.45
N LEU A 314 5.84 16.80 3.30
CA LEU A 314 4.77 16.78 2.30
C LEU A 314 4.95 17.99 1.38
N GLY A 315 5.26 17.74 0.11
CA GLY A 315 5.42 18.76 -0.92
C GLY A 315 4.09 19.43 -1.30
N GLY A 316 2.99 18.67 -1.26
CA GLY A 316 1.65 19.18 -1.53
C GLY A 316 0.90 19.61 -0.26
N SER A 317 -0.42 19.50 -0.33
CA SER A 317 -1.38 19.87 0.72
C SER A 317 -2.07 18.65 1.32
N ILE A 318 -2.60 18.79 2.53
CA ILE A 318 -3.65 17.90 3.04
C ILE A 318 -4.99 18.53 2.68
N VAL A 319 -5.77 17.87 1.82
CA VAL A 319 -7.06 18.35 1.33
C VAL A 319 -8.15 17.40 1.78
N ASN A 320 -8.94 17.79 2.78
CA ASN A 320 -10.13 17.07 3.18
C ASN A 320 -11.36 17.70 2.51
N ALA A 321 -11.79 17.11 1.40
CA ALA A 321 -12.89 17.60 0.58
C ALA A 321 -14.24 17.51 1.30
N ALA A 322 -15.27 18.16 0.73
CA ALA A 322 -16.64 17.99 1.21
C ALA A 322 -17.04 16.50 1.17
N GLY A 323 -17.67 16.01 2.25
CA GLY A 323 -17.95 14.58 2.45
C GLY A 323 -16.78 13.77 3.03
N GLY A 324 -15.55 14.28 2.94
CA GLY A 324 -14.37 13.66 3.52
C GLY A 324 -14.33 13.78 5.05
N THR A 325 -13.84 12.74 5.72
CA THR A 325 -13.54 12.73 7.15
C THR A 325 -12.11 12.28 7.41
N ILE A 326 -11.34 13.08 8.16
CA ILE A 326 -10.08 12.66 8.76
C ILE A 326 -10.30 12.62 10.28
N SER A 327 -10.11 11.45 10.89
CA SER A 327 -10.37 11.30 12.34
C SER A 327 -9.28 10.58 13.11
N GLY A 328 -9.02 11.04 14.32
CA GLY A 328 -8.20 10.35 15.32
C GLY A 328 -9.02 9.89 16.52
N GLY A 329 -8.35 9.20 17.44
CA GLY A 329 -8.93 8.71 18.69
C GLY A 329 -9.43 9.80 19.63
N ALA A 330 -10.42 9.46 20.46
CA ALA A 330 -11.06 10.39 21.40
C ALA A 330 -10.27 10.63 22.70
N THR A 331 -9.25 9.82 23.02
CA THR A 331 -8.54 9.90 24.32
C THR A 331 -7.24 10.69 24.26
N ASN A 332 -6.41 10.45 23.26
CA ASN A 332 -5.15 11.17 22.98
C ASN A 332 -4.92 11.32 21.47
N GLY A 333 -5.91 10.99 20.65
CA GLY A 333 -5.80 11.00 19.22
C GLY A 333 -5.84 12.39 18.62
N VAL A 334 -5.36 12.47 17.38
CA VAL A 334 -5.22 13.71 16.62
C VAL A 334 -5.73 13.46 15.19
N GLY A 335 -6.50 14.38 14.63
CA GLY A 335 -6.95 14.27 13.24
C GLY A 335 -5.76 14.37 12.29
N VAL A 336 -5.04 15.49 12.35
CA VAL A 336 -3.80 15.74 11.60
C VAL A 336 -2.68 16.14 12.55
N ARG A 337 -1.61 15.34 12.60
CA ARG A 337 -0.46 15.55 13.49
C ARG A 337 0.81 15.81 12.69
N LEU A 338 1.49 16.92 12.98
CA LEU A 338 2.84 17.21 12.50
C LEU A 338 3.81 17.19 13.69
N ASN A 339 4.90 16.45 13.55
CA ASN A 339 6.00 16.41 14.49
C ASN A 339 7.32 16.40 13.73
N ALA A 340 8.18 17.40 13.97
CA ALA A 340 9.40 17.63 13.20
C ALA A 340 9.20 17.54 11.67
N SER A 341 8.07 18.03 11.15
CA SER A 341 7.67 17.82 9.76
C SER A 341 7.24 19.12 9.07
N THR A 342 7.40 19.17 7.75
CA THR A 342 6.99 20.33 6.95
C THR A 342 5.92 19.96 5.92
N ILE A 343 4.90 20.80 5.81
CA ILE A 343 3.96 20.82 4.68
C ILE A 343 4.28 22.05 3.85
N ALA A 344 4.73 21.85 2.60
CA ALA A 344 4.98 22.96 1.67
C ALA A 344 3.68 23.54 1.10
N GLY A 345 2.62 22.73 0.99
CA GLY A 345 1.27 23.22 0.69
C GLY A 345 0.53 23.71 1.93
N SER A 346 -0.79 23.48 1.94
CA SER A 346 -1.73 23.91 2.97
C SER A 346 -2.39 22.72 3.67
N ILE A 347 -3.14 23.00 4.74
CA ILE A 347 -4.23 22.12 5.18
C ILE A 347 -5.55 22.79 4.80
N THR A 348 -6.31 22.18 3.88
CA THR A 348 -7.62 22.66 3.48
C THR A 348 -8.70 21.66 3.92
N ASN A 349 -9.65 22.12 4.72
CA ASN A 349 -10.76 21.31 5.21
C ASN A 349 -12.11 21.88 4.78
N ALA A 350 -12.77 21.20 3.85
CA ALA A 350 -14.18 21.39 3.50
C ALA A 350 -15.09 20.29 4.06
N GLY A 351 -14.50 19.17 4.51
CA GLY A 351 -15.19 18.08 5.20
C GLY A 351 -15.08 18.18 6.73
N THR A 352 -14.85 17.04 7.38
CA THR A 352 -14.66 16.96 8.84
C THR A 352 -13.24 16.52 9.20
N ILE A 353 -12.57 17.28 10.07
CA ILE A 353 -11.41 16.82 10.83
C ILE A 353 -11.82 16.70 12.30
N ALA A 354 -11.76 15.51 12.88
CA ALA A 354 -12.25 15.29 14.25
C ALA A 354 -11.39 14.32 15.06
N ALA A 355 -10.97 14.71 16.26
CA ALA A 355 -10.34 13.82 17.23
C ALA A 355 -10.41 14.45 18.63
N ARG A 356 -9.61 13.99 19.58
CA ARG A 356 -9.38 14.79 20.80
C ARG A 356 -8.76 16.16 20.49
N THR A 357 -7.81 16.19 19.55
CA THR A 357 -7.22 17.42 18.97
C THR A 357 -7.39 17.37 17.46
N GLY A 358 -8.02 18.37 16.83
CA GLY A 358 -8.26 18.33 15.38
C GLY A 358 -6.95 18.36 14.59
N ILE A 359 -6.19 19.44 14.73
CA ILE A 359 -4.90 19.67 14.10
C ILE A 359 -3.87 20.00 15.18
N TYR A 360 -2.74 19.28 15.17
CA TYR A 360 -1.61 19.51 16.08
C TYR A 360 -0.33 19.76 15.29
N ILE A 361 0.34 20.86 15.59
CA ILE A 361 1.60 21.27 14.96
C ILE A 361 2.63 21.47 16.06
N ASP A 362 3.61 20.58 16.10
CA ASP A 362 4.73 20.67 17.03
C ASP A 362 5.62 21.91 16.77
N ALA A 363 6.36 22.36 17.78
CA ALA A 363 7.26 23.52 17.71
C ALA A 363 8.30 23.45 16.59
N THR A 364 8.69 22.24 16.18
CA THR A 364 9.66 22.00 15.11
C THR A 364 9.02 21.78 13.73
N SER A 365 7.71 22.01 13.60
CA SER A 365 6.95 21.77 12.38
C SER A 365 6.51 23.07 11.71
N ALA A 366 6.28 23.01 10.40
CA ALA A 366 5.87 24.17 9.61
C ALA A 366 4.83 23.83 8.55
N ILE A 367 3.91 24.77 8.28
CA ILE A 367 2.96 24.75 7.17
C ILE A 367 3.15 26.07 6.41
N GLN A 368 3.49 25.99 5.11
CA GLN A 368 3.93 27.16 4.34
C GLN A 368 2.81 27.90 3.59
N ASN A 369 1.67 27.26 3.33
CA ASN A 369 0.51 27.87 2.70
C ASN A 369 -0.74 27.83 3.58
N GLY A 370 -0.53 27.89 4.89
CA GLY A 370 -1.59 28.08 5.86
C GLY A 370 -2.59 26.93 6.04
N ILE A 371 -3.63 27.22 6.80
CA ILE A 371 -4.76 26.34 7.08
C ILE A 371 -6.03 27.07 6.67
N THR A 372 -6.87 26.44 5.85
CA THR A 372 -8.20 26.95 5.49
C THR A 372 -9.26 25.96 5.91
N ASN A 373 -10.24 26.42 6.69
CA ASN A 373 -11.39 25.64 7.10
C ASN A 373 -12.69 26.25 6.58
N THR A 374 -13.38 25.52 5.70
CA THR A 374 -14.75 25.78 5.24
C THR A 374 -15.73 24.70 5.71
N GLY A 375 -15.24 23.61 6.30
CA GLY A 375 -16.01 22.54 6.91
C GLY A 375 -15.95 22.57 8.45
N LEU A 376 -15.87 21.39 9.06
CA LEU A 376 -15.79 21.21 10.51
C LEU A 376 -14.38 20.77 10.95
N ILE A 377 -13.79 21.50 11.90
CA ILE A 377 -12.67 21.00 12.71
C ILE A 377 -13.17 20.87 14.15
N SER A 378 -13.16 19.67 14.71
CA SER A 378 -13.73 19.40 16.04
C SER A 378 -12.73 18.71 16.97
N ALA A 379 -12.66 19.20 18.20
CA ALA A 379 -11.97 18.58 19.31
C ALA A 379 -12.98 18.11 20.37
N SER A 380 -12.91 16.83 20.72
CA SER A 380 -13.80 16.23 21.72
C SER A 380 -13.33 16.38 23.17
N GLY A 381 -12.08 16.83 23.41
CA GLY A 381 -11.51 16.90 24.75
C GLY A 381 -10.20 17.69 24.88
N SER A 382 -9.90 18.54 23.89
CA SER A 382 -8.74 19.43 23.88
C SER A 382 -9.02 20.62 22.95
N VAL A 383 -8.02 21.09 22.21
CA VAL A 383 -8.10 22.22 21.29
C VAL A 383 -8.29 21.72 19.85
N ALA A 384 -9.12 22.39 19.05
CA ALA A 384 -9.32 22.00 17.66
C ALA A 384 -8.07 22.27 16.80
N ILE A 385 -7.43 23.42 16.98
CA ILE A 385 -6.17 23.75 16.31
C ILE A 385 -5.14 24.15 17.37
N ASN A 386 -4.10 23.34 17.52
CA ASN A 386 -3.00 23.58 18.45
C ASN A 386 -1.70 23.78 17.66
N ASN A 387 -1.24 25.03 17.61
CA ASN A 387 0.00 25.41 16.95
C ASN A 387 1.07 25.78 17.96
N ALA A 388 2.14 25.00 18.04
CA ALA A 388 3.40 25.39 18.66
C ALA A 388 4.48 25.74 17.61
N GLY A 389 4.28 25.34 16.35
CA GLY A 389 5.21 25.55 15.24
C GLY A 389 4.92 26.82 14.44
N THR A 390 5.21 26.77 13.14
CA THR A 390 4.97 27.89 12.22
C THR A 390 3.85 27.59 11.25
N ILE A 391 2.85 28.47 11.20
CA ILE A 391 1.89 28.55 10.12
C ILE A 391 2.17 29.86 9.38
N SER A 392 2.65 29.75 8.16
CA SER A 392 2.84 30.89 7.27
C SER A 392 1.99 30.77 6.02
N ALA A 393 1.69 31.91 5.41
CA ALA A 393 1.10 32.00 4.08
C ALA A 393 1.42 33.36 3.44
N ALA A 394 1.35 33.43 2.11
CA ALA A 394 1.31 34.73 1.45
C ALA A 394 0.00 35.46 1.79
N GLY A 395 -1.14 34.77 1.58
CA GLY A 395 -2.48 35.23 1.96
C GLY A 395 -2.79 35.02 3.45
N GLN A 396 -3.99 34.55 3.75
CA GLN A 396 -4.39 34.27 5.15
C GLN A 396 -3.66 33.02 5.66
N ALA A 397 -3.04 33.10 6.84
CA ALA A 397 -2.26 31.98 7.39
C ALA A 397 -3.15 30.93 8.08
N LEU A 398 -4.13 31.37 8.87
CA LEU A 398 -5.18 30.53 9.41
C LEU A 398 -6.53 31.17 9.10
N ALA A 399 -7.30 30.56 8.21
CA ALA A 399 -8.59 31.04 7.75
C ALA A 399 -9.72 30.09 8.16
N VAL A 400 -10.73 30.61 8.84
CA VAL A 400 -12.01 29.93 9.08
C VAL A 400 -13.09 30.71 8.33
N SER A 401 -13.52 30.19 7.17
CA SER A 401 -14.42 30.88 6.25
C SER A 401 -15.66 30.03 5.98
N SER A 402 -16.82 30.46 6.49
CA SER A 402 -18.05 29.66 6.48
C SER A 402 -17.94 28.28 7.16
N GLY A 403 -16.87 28.07 7.94
CA GLY A 403 -16.57 26.82 8.62
C GLY A 403 -16.87 26.88 10.12
N THR A 404 -16.76 25.73 10.77
CA THR A 404 -16.90 25.60 12.22
C THR A 404 -15.64 25.02 12.84
N VAL A 405 -15.21 25.60 13.96
CA VAL A 405 -14.16 25.09 14.84
C VAL A 405 -14.76 24.85 16.22
N ILE A 406 -14.71 23.61 16.73
CA ILE A 406 -15.22 23.24 18.07
C ILE A 406 -14.03 22.84 18.94
N GLY A 407 -13.81 23.56 20.05
CA GLY A 407 -12.71 23.33 21.00
C GLY A 407 -11.62 24.40 20.98
N GLY A 408 -11.77 25.43 20.14
CA GLY A 408 -10.92 26.62 20.14
C GLY A 408 -9.65 26.50 19.30
N ILE A 409 -8.86 27.56 19.32
CA ILE A 409 -7.58 27.70 18.62
C ILE A 409 -6.55 28.16 19.65
N SER A 410 -5.47 27.41 19.79
CA SER A 410 -4.35 27.73 20.67
C SER A 410 -3.09 27.90 19.85
N ASN A 411 -2.48 29.06 19.98
CA ASN A 411 -1.20 29.38 19.36
C ASN A 411 -0.16 29.68 20.44
N ALA A 412 0.92 28.89 20.46
CA ALA A 412 2.16 29.15 21.17
C ALA A 412 3.36 29.33 20.20
N GLY A 413 3.12 29.17 18.90
CA GLY A 413 4.10 29.36 17.84
C GLY A 413 3.85 30.63 17.02
N LEU A 414 4.23 30.60 15.75
CA LEU A 414 4.03 31.71 14.81
C LEU A 414 2.84 31.45 13.88
N ILE A 415 1.97 32.45 13.74
CA ILE A 415 0.95 32.51 12.69
C ILE A 415 1.19 33.81 11.91
N GLN A 416 1.65 33.71 10.67
CA GLN A 416 2.10 34.87 9.88
C GLN A 416 1.58 34.86 8.45
N ALA A 417 1.02 35.98 8.03
CA ALA A 417 0.65 36.28 6.66
C ALA A 417 1.52 37.42 6.13
N SER A 418 1.98 37.36 4.87
CA SER A 418 2.79 38.45 4.30
C SER A 418 1.96 39.53 3.61
N THR A 419 0.77 39.20 3.08
CA THR A 419 -0.11 40.15 2.37
C THR A 419 -1.51 40.25 2.96
N SER A 420 -1.81 39.55 4.06
CA SER A 420 -3.16 39.51 4.66
C SER A 420 -3.11 39.30 6.19
N SER A 421 -4.19 38.79 6.78
CA SER A 421 -4.29 38.50 8.21
C SER A 421 -3.64 37.17 8.58
N GLY A 422 -2.93 37.13 9.71
CA GLY A 422 -2.46 35.86 10.30
C GLY A 422 -3.64 34.95 10.66
N LEU A 423 -4.64 35.48 11.36
CA LEU A 423 -5.90 34.80 11.65
C LEU A 423 -7.06 35.55 10.97
N TYR A 424 -7.85 34.84 10.17
CA TYR A 424 -9.06 35.35 9.53
C TYR A 424 -10.27 34.47 9.86
N ILE A 425 -11.33 35.07 10.38
CA ILE A 425 -12.59 34.39 10.71
C ILE A 425 -13.73 35.17 10.08
N SER A 426 -14.48 34.56 9.17
CA SER A 426 -15.61 35.21 8.48
C SER A 426 -16.75 34.24 8.25
N SER A 427 -17.97 34.68 8.59
CA SER A 427 -19.21 33.88 8.48
C SER A 427 -19.09 32.50 9.14
N SER A 428 -18.28 32.40 10.20
CA SER A 428 -17.84 31.14 10.80
C SER A 428 -18.19 31.07 12.28
N SER A 429 -18.16 29.86 12.85
CA SER A 429 -18.27 29.63 14.29
C SER A 429 -16.95 29.11 14.85
N VAL A 430 -16.46 29.71 15.93
CA VAL A 430 -15.36 29.17 16.72
C VAL A 430 -15.84 29.03 18.16
N GLY A 431 -16.15 27.80 18.56
CA GLY A 431 -16.50 27.45 19.93
C GLY A 431 -15.26 27.13 20.75
N GLY A 432 -15.21 27.57 22.01
CA GLY A 432 -14.04 27.45 22.89
C GLY A 432 -13.22 28.75 22.94
N SER A 433 -11.97 28.66 23.41
CA SER A 433 -11.08 29.83 23.55
C SER A 433 -10.21 30.06 22.32
N LEU A 434 -9.92 31.33 22.03
CA LEU A 434 -8.84 31.75 21.14
C LEU A 434 -7.67 32.23 22.00
N THR A 435 -6.63 31.42 22.12
CA THR A 435 -5.47 31.72 22.97
C THR A 435 -4.24 31.97 22.12
N ASN A 436 -3.57 33.10 22.35
CA ASN A 436 -2.25 33.39 21.81
C ASN A 436 -1.27 33.59 22.98
N ALA A 437 -0.33 32.66 23.13
CA ALA A 437 0.72 32.67 24.14
C ALA A 437 2.08 32.70 23.43
N SER A 438 2.38 33.84 22.82
CA SER A 438 3.68 34.13 22.22
C SER A 438 4.62 34.80 23.21
#